data_AF-A0A0L0VWJ1-F1
#
_entry.id   AF-A0A0L0VWJ1-F1
#
_cell.length_a   1.000
_cell.length_b   1.000
_cell.length_c   1.000
_cell.angle_alpha   90.00
_cell.angle_beta   90.00
_cell.angle_gamma   90.00
#
_symmetry.space_group_name_H-M   'P 1'
#
loop_
_entity.id
_entity.type
_entity.pdbx_description
1 polymer ?
#
loop_
_entity_poly.entity_id
_entity_poly.type
_entity_poly.pdbx_seq_one_letter_code
_entity_poly.pdbx_strand_id
1 'polypeptide(L)'
;MSPPMALHNGHSVPTTNGHSNGASNGTSAAVPIVDPTAMRRPVDSVRVESEQTTYTDTHIVATSIHENTLVTRTPSGGYVLKPTKQAIEFKTERQVPTTGLMLVGWGGNNGTTVTATILANKHNISWRNREGIQTPNYIGSIVRASTLRLGSDAQTGKDVHIPLSDMLPMVHPNDLVIGGWDISGMPLDQAMRRAKVMEWDLQDQLNPLMSQMKPLPSVYYPDFINANQEERADNVLPGNNKQAHLDQIRKDIRDFKAANKLDKVIVLWTANTERYSELIPGINDTARNLEKAVVNNHDEVSPSTIFAMACIYEGVPYINGAPQNTFVPGCIQLAEELGGFIGGDDFKSGQTKIKSCLAEFLVNSGIKPLSIASYNHLGNNDGRNLNAQKTFRSKEISKSSVVDDMVEANHLLYKPLLEAPKGEKKIEGGGQTRKTEHPDHCVVIKYMPSVGDDKVALDEYYSELAMGGRNKIVISNTCQDSLLAIPLIIDLVIITELLTRVQYRKPSGNSTEESDYQKIYPVLSLLSSMLKAPLVKPGTDVINGAARQRAAIDHFLRALIGLQPLTEWEQSKIMA
;
A
#
# COMPACT_ATOMS: atom_id res chain seq x y z
N MET A 1 -27.32 -82.84 33.73
CA MET A 1 -28.63 -82.97 34.43
C MET A 1 -29.23 -81.58 34.56
N SER A 2 -30.56 -81.47 34.49
CA SER A 2 -31.33 -80.22 34.62
C SER A 2 -31.91 -80.11 36.04
N PRO A 3 -32.61 -79.01 36.41
CA PRO A 3 -32.36 -77.57 36.24
C PRO A 3 -32.36 -76.96 37.69
N PRO A 4 -33.10 -75.88 38.08
CA PRO A 4 -33.60 -74.61 37.47
C PRO A 4 -33.05 -73.36 38.25
N MET A 5 -33.43 -72.07 38.16
CA MET A 5 -34.08 -71.08 37.25
C MET A 5 -33.84 -69.67 37.91
N ALA A 6 -34.17 -68.45 37.45
CA ALA A 6 -34.66 -67.78 36.22
C ALA A 6 -34.65 -66.25 36.52
N LEU A 7 -34.78 -65.25 35.63
CA LEU A 7 -34.58 -65.09 34.17
C LEU A 7 -34.57 -63.56 33.86
N HIS A 8 -33.78 -63.12 32.86
CA HIS A 8 -33.96 -61.93 31.98
C HIS A 8 -34.20 -60.50 32.56
N ASN A 9 -33.86 -59.37 31.92
CA ASN A 9 -32.98 -58.96 30.80
C ASN A 9 -32.73 -57.42 30.98
N GLY A 10 -31.75 -56.71 30.42
CA GLY A 10 -30.79 -56.99 29.34
C GLY A 10 -31.08 -56.17 28.07
N HIS A 11 -30.12 -55.57 27.33
CA HIS A 11 -28.69 -55.37 27.62
C HIS A 11 -28.03 -54.31 26.67
N SER A 12 -27.07 -53.55 27.21
CA SER A 12 -25.81 -52.99 26.63
C SER A 12 -25.55 -52.74 25.11
N VAL A 13 -24.74 -51.69 24.89
CA VAL A 13 -23.87 -51.45 23.70
C VAL A 13 -22.89 -52.61 23.44
N PRO A 14 -22.53 -52.89 22.17
CA PRO A 14 -21.26 -53.53 21.82
C PRO A 14 -20.42 -52.73 20.81
N THR A 15 -19.09 -52.81 20.95
CA THR A 15 -18.10 -52.41 19.93
C THR A 15 -17.39 -53.66 19.39
N THR A 16 -17.30 -53.81 18.07
CA THR A 16 -16.43 -54.82 17.43
C THR A 16 -15.87 -54.31 16.10
N ASN A 17 -14.59 -54.60 15.84
CA ASN A 17 -13.96 -54.38 14.55
C ASN A 17 -14.32 -55.50 13.56
N GLY A 18 -14.49 -55.14 12.29
CA GLY A 18 -14.60 -56.10 11.19
C GLY A 18 -14.12 -55.47 9.88
N HIS A 19 -12.94 -55.86 9.39
CA HIS A 19 -12.46 -55.43 8.08
C HIS A 19 -13.24 -56.14 6.96
N SER A 20 -13.76 -55.36 6.01
CA SER A 20 -14.12 -55.86 4.68
C SER A 20 -13.71 -54.81 3.64
N ASN A 21 -13.02 -55.25 2.58
CA ASN A 21 -12.50 -54.36 1.55
C ASN A 21 -13.61 -53.99 0.55
N GLY A 22 -14.21 -52.82 0.74
CA GLY A 22 -15.08 -52.17 -0.26
C GLY A 22 -14.36 -51.03 -0.95
N ALA A 23 -13.76 -51.27 -2.12
CA ALA A 23 -13.04 -50.24 -2.87
C ALA A 23 -13.99 -49.30 -3.63
N SER A 24 -14.46 -48.23 -2.97
CA SER A 24 -15.21 -47.14 -3.63
C SER A 24 -14.27 -46.05 -4.15
N ASN A 25 -13.96 -46.11 -5.45
CA ASN A 25 -13.29 -45.00 -6.16
C ASN A 25 -14.21 -43.79 -6.28
N GLY A 26 -13.69 -42.60 -5.96
CA GLY A 26 -14.17 -41.33 -6.52
C GLY A 26 -14.78 -40.30 -5.55
N THR A 27 -14.48 -39.04 -5.85
CA THR A 27 -15.26 -37.83 -5.48
C THR A 27 -15.59 -37.60 -4.00
N SER A 28 -14.58 -37.28 -3.19
CA SER A 28 -14.74 -36.28 -2.11
C SER A 28 -14.61 -34.86 -2.68
N ALA A 29 -15.50 -34.50 -3.62
CA ALA A 29 -15.41 -33.27 -4.42
C ALA A 29 -15.95 -32.03 -3.67
N ALA A 30 -15.32 -31.68 -2.55
CA ALA A 30 -15.49 -30.38 -1.90
C ALA A 30 -14.57 -29.36 -2.59
N VAL A 31 -14.99 -28.84 -3.75
CA VAL A 31 -14.40 -27.63 -4.35
C VAL A 31 -14.53 -26.49 -3.34
N PRO A 32 -13.50 -25.66 -3.11
CA PRO A 32 -13.49 -24.74 -1.99
C PRO A 32 -14.67 -23.78 -1.95
N ILE A 33 -15.14 -23.57 -0.72
CA ILE A 33 -15.82 -22.35 -0.30
C ILE A 33 -14.92 -21.18 -0.71
N VAL A 34 -15.47 -20.19 -1.42
CA VAL A 34 -14.72 -18.98 -1.80
C VAL A 34 -14.17 -18.33 -0.53
N ASP A 35 -12.86 -18.11 -0.51
CA ASP A 35 -12.16 -17.60 0.68
C ASP A 35 -12.81 -16.30 1.20
N PRO A 36 -12.99 -16.10 2.53
CA PRO A 36 -13.64 -14.91 3.07
C PRO A 36 -13.03 -13.56 2.63
N THR A 37 -11.76 -13.53 2.24
CA THR A 37 -11.08 -12.34 1.70
C THR A 37 -11.37 -12.11 0.21
N ALA A 38 -11.67 -13.18 -0.54
CA ALA A 38 -12.10 -13.18 -1.94
C ALA A 38 -13.63 -13.11 -2.13
N MET A 39 -14.38 -13.29 -1.04
CA MET A 39 -15.84 -13.29 -1.02
C MET A 39 -16.42 -11.91 -1.35
N ARG A 40 -17.31 -11.85 -2.35
CA ARG A 40 -18.15 -10.69 -2.61
C ARG A 40 -19.18 -10.55 -1.50
N ARG A 41 -19.35 -9.33 -0.98
CA ARG A 41 -20.31 -9.00 0.09
C ARG A 41 -21.24 -7.87 -0.41
N PRO A 42 -22.41 -7.63 0.22
CA PRO A 42 -23.37 -6.63 -0.25
C PRO A 42 -22.75 -5.23 -0.31
N VAL A 43 -23.07 -4.50 -1.39
CA VAL A 43 -22.52 -3.15 -1.66
C VAL A 43 -22.94 -2.14 -0.59
N ASP A 44 -24.15 -2.30 -0.03
CA ASP A 44 -24.68 -1.51 1.09
C ASP A 44 -24.78 -2.37 2.37
N SER A 45 -23.68 -3.00 2.76
CA SER A 45 -23.61 -3.84 3.97
C SER A 45 -23.60 -3.04 5.28
N VAL A 46 -23.33 -1.73 5.23
CA VAL A 46 -23.37 -0.80 6.36
C VAL A 46 -24.28 0.39 6.05
N ARG A 47 -25.20 0.69 6.96
CA ARG A 47 -26.05 1.89 6.93
C ARG A 47 -26.04 2.58 8.29
N VAL A 48 -25.84 3.89 8.30
CA VAL A 48 -25.86 4.72 9.51
C VAL A 48 -27.20 5.44 9.60
N GLU A 49 -27.90 5.26 10.71
CA GLU A 49 -29.14 5.99 11.02
C GLU A 49 -28.78 7.26 11.81
N SER A 50 -28.69 8.39 11.10
CA SER A 50 -28.30 9.69 11.66
C SER A 50 -28.85 10.83 10.81
N GLU A 51 -29.30 11.91 11.44
CA GLU A 51 -29.65 13.17 10.74
C GLU A 51 -28.47 13.76 9.96
N GLN A 52 -27.23 13.37 10.29
CA GLN A 52 -26.01 13.82 9.62
C GLN A 52 -25.65 13.00 8.37
N THR A 53 -26.36 11.91 8.05
CA THR A 53 -26.03 11.00 6.94
C THR A 53 -27.26 10.70 6.06
N THR A 54 -27.24 11.17 4.82
CA THR A 54 -28.28 10.91 3.81
C THR A 54 -27.77 9.93 2.76
N TYR A 55 -28.53 8.86 2.52
CA TYR A 55 -28.29 7.89 1.45
C TYR A 55 -29.25 8.16 0.29
N THR A 56 -28.71 8.58 -0.85
CA THR A 56 -29.42 8.72 -2.14
C THR A 56 -29.02 7.58 -3.08
N ASP A 57 -29.74 7.34 -4.16
CA ASP A 57 -29.44 6.26 -5.12
C ASP A 57 -28.00 6.35 -5.69
N THR A 58 -27.48 7.57 -5.86
CA THR A 58 -26.15 7.81 -6.47
C THR A 58 -25.05 8.16 -5.45
N HIS A 59 -25.39 8.72 -4.28
CA HIS A 59 -24.40 9.25 -3.33
C HIS A 59 -24.76 8.98 -1.86
N ILE A 60 -23.72 8.80 -1.04
CA ILE A 60 -23.77 9.02 0.41
C ILE A 60 -23.34 10.48 0.65
N VAL A 61 -24.17 11.26 1.34
CA VAL A 61 -23.84 12.60 1.82
C VAL A 61 -23.77 12.55 3.34
N ALA A 62 -22.62 12.87 3.92
CA ALA A 62 -22.36 12.70 5.34
C ALA A 62 -21.63 13.91 5.93
N THR A 63 -22.19 14.53 6.96
CA THR A 63 -21.50 15.53 7.78
C THR A 63 -20.72 14.84 8.89
N SER A 64 -19.44 15.17 9.02
CA SER A 64 -18.60 14.81 10.15
C SER A 64 -17.99 16.07 10.79
N ILE A 65 -17.46 15.94 12.00
CA ILE A 65 -16.87 17.06 12.74
C ILE A 65 -15.38 16.77 12.91
N HIS A 66 -14.54 17.51 12.19
CA HIS A 66 -13.12 17.48 12.43
C HIS A 66 -12.78 18.33 13.66
N GLU A 67 -12.43 17.66 14.75
CA GLU A 67 -11.90 18.30 15.96
C GLU A 67 -10.37 18.32 15.94
N ASN A 68 -9.79 19.45 16.36
CA ASN A 68 -8.34 19.64 16.44
C ASN A 68 -8.02 20.64 17.59
N THR A 69 -6.76 20.78 17.97
CA THR A 69 -6.32 21.74 18.99
C THR A 69 -5.17 22.60 18.45
N LEU A 70 -5.39 23.91 18.38
CA LEU A 70 -4.33 24.87 18.11
C LEU A 70 -3.50 25.06 19.38
N VAL A 71 -2.18 24.89 19.27
CA VAL A 71 -1.23 24.96 20.39
C VAL A 71 -0.39 26.23 20.25
N THR A 72 -0.23 27.00 21.33
CA THR A 72 0.66 28.16 21.40
C THR A 72 1.54 28.07 22.64
N ARG A 73 2.85 28.27 22.50
CA ARG A 73 3.77 28.31 23.66
C ARG A 73 3.69 29.67 24.35
N THR A 74 3.69 29.68 25.69
CA THR A 74 3.77 30.92 26.47
C THR A 74 5.24 31.38 26.60
N PRO A 75 5.48 32.68 26.89
CA PRO A 75 6.83 33.17 27.24
C PRO A 75 7.44 32.46 28.47
N SER A 76 6.60 31.87 29.33
CA SER A 76 7.01 31.06 30.48
C SER A 76 7.29 29.58 30.16
N GLY A 77 7.26 29.17 28.89
CA GLY A 77 7.55 27.79 28.47
C GLY A 77 6.37 26.80 28.61
N GLY A 78 5.20 27.27 29.05
CA GLY A 78 3.96 26.49 29.08
C GLY A 78 3.23 26.47 27.73
N TYR A 79 2.02 25.91 27.73
CA TYR A 79 1.17 25.78 26.54
C TYR A 79 -0.23 26.35 26.78
N VAL A 80 -0.72 27.12 25.81
CA VAL A 80 -2.14 27.48 25.68
C VAL A 80 -2.72 26.59 24.58
N LEU A 81 -3.83 25.93 24.91
CA LEU A 81 -4.55 25.02 24.03
C LEU A 81 -5.89 25.66 23.63
N LYS A 82 -6.14 25.81 22.34
CA LYS A 82 -7.42 26.26 21.80
C LYS A 82 -8.05 25.13 20.97
N PRO A 83 -9.04 24.40 21.52
CA PRO A 83 -9.84 23.47 20.75
C PRO A 83 -10.52 24.17 19.57
N THR A 84 -10.63 23.46 18.45
CA THR A 84 -11.32 23.89 17.24
C THR A 84 -12.19 22.75 16.72
N LYS A 85 -13.33 23.11 16.14
CA LYS A 85 -14.25 22.17 15.47
C LYS A 85 -14.57 22.73 14.09
N GLN A 86 -14.49 21.89 13.06
CA GLN A 86 -14.87 22.20 11.69
C GLN A 86 -15.83 21.14 11.19
N ALA A 87 -17.07 21.54 10.87
CA ALA A 87 -17.96 20.68 10.10
C ALA A 87 -17.36 20.45 8.70
N ILE A 88 -17.31 19.19 8.27
CA ILE A 88 -16.92 18.81 6.91
C ILE A 88 -18.04 17.92 6.39
N GLU A 89 -18.65 18.31 5.28
CA GLU A 89 -19.65 17.51 4.59
C GLU A 89 -18.98 16.80 3.42
N PHE A 90 -19.03 15.47 3.45
CA PHE A 90 -18.51 14.60 2.40
C PHE A 90 -19.65 14.15 1.48
N LYS A 91 -19.35 14.05 0.18
CA LYS A 91 -20.22 13.47 -0.83
C LYS A 91 -19.43 12.36 -1.53
N THR A 92 -19.89 11.12 -1.37
CA THR A 92 -19.23 9.92 -1.89
C THR A 92 -20.14 9.23 -2.89
N GLU A 93 -19.69 9.10 -4.15
CA GLU A 93 -20.40 8.35 -5.19
C GLU A 93 -20.51 6.86 -4.80
N ARG A 94 -21.74 6.29 -4.86
CA ARG A 94 -22.03 4.89 -4.50
C ARG A 94 -21.74 3.91 -5.63
N GLN A 95 -21.85 4.34 -6.89
CA GLN A 95 -21.56 3.48 -8.03
C GLN A 95 -20.08 3.12 -8.06
N VAL A 96 -19.76 1.82 -8.01
CA VAL A 96 -18.39 1.33 -8.19
C VAL A 96 -18.09 1.29 -9.69
N PRO A 97 -17.05 1.99 -10.17
CA PRO A 97 -16.74 2.10 -11.60
C PRO A 97 -16.01 0.87 -12.15
N THR A 98 -16.19 0.60 -13.44
CA THR A 98 -15.33 -0.34 -14.16
C THR A 98 -13.90 0.23 -14.21
N THR A 99 -12.96 -0.51 -13.61
CA THR A 99 -11.64 0.04 -13.24
C THR A 99 -10.50 -0.77 -13.85
N GLY A 100 -9.68 -0.08 -14.65
CA GLY A 100 -8.42 -0.61 -15.17
C GLY A 100 -7.25 -0.35 -14.23
N LEU A 101 -6.33 -1.32 -14.15
CA LEU A 101 -5.03 -1.19 -13.51
C LEU A 101 -3.94 -1.37 -14.56
N MET A 102 -3.21 -0.30 -14.88
CA MET A 102 -2.06 -0.37 -15.78
C MET A 102 -0.76 -0.32 -14.97
N LEU A 103 0.08 -1.33 -15.12
CA LEU A 103 1.32 -1.49 -14.36
C LEU A 103 2.53 -1.11 -15.21
N VAL A 104 3.34 -0.16 -14.74
CA VAL A 104 4.69 0.03 -15.28
C VAL A 104 5.60 -1.02 -14.64
N GLY A 105 6.22 -1.87 -15.45
CA GLY A 105 6.91 -3.08 -14.98
C GLY A 105 6.01 -4.32 -14.87
N TRP A 106 5.01 -4.45 -15.75
CA TRP A 106 4.00 -5.52 -15.68
C TRP A 106 4.59 -6.95 -15.79
N GLY A 107 5.72 -7.11 -16.47
CA GLY A 107 6.48 -8.36 -16.57
C GLY A 107 7.49 -8.58 -15.44
N GLY A 108 7.59 -7.66 -14.46
CA GLY A 108 8.35 -7.86 -13.23
C GLY A 108 7.64 -8.79 -12.23
N ASN A 109 8.37 -9.29 -11.22
CA ASN A 109 7.86 -10.25 -10.24
C ASN A 109 6.52 -9.83 -9.62
N ASN A 110 6.38 -8.56 -9.26
CA ASN A 110 5.14 -8.00 -8.73
C ASN A 110 4.01 -8.02 -9.78
N GLY A 111 4.27 -7.51 -10.99
CA GLY A 111 3.27 -7.39 -12.06
C GLY A 111 2.72 -8.75 -12.51
N THR A 112 3.57 -9.77 -12.62
CA THR A 112 3.14 -11.14 -12.92
C THR A 112 2.33 -11.72 -11.76
N THR A 113 2.76 -11.49 -10.52
CA THR A 113 2.13 -12.11 -9.34
C THR A 113 0.77 -11.47 -9.01
N VAL A 114 0.60 -10.14 -9.09
CA VAL A 114 -0.74 -9.52 -8.90
C VAL A 114 -1.72 -9.97 -9.98
N THR A 115 -1.27 -10.12 -11.22
CA THR A 115 -2.08 -10.63 -12.33
C THR A 115 -2.51 -12.08 -12.06
N ALA A 116 -1.57 -12.92 -11.64
CA ALA A 116 -1.82 -14.31 -11.26
C ALA A 116 -2.77 -14.45 -10.05
N THR A 117 -2.55 -13.68 -8.98
CA THR A 117 -3.42 -13.67 -7.79
C THR A 117 -4.85 -13.27 -8.16
N ILE A 118 -5.03 -12.22 -8.96
CA ILE A 118 -6.36 -11.76 -9.38
C ILE A 118 -7.04 -12.80 -10.30
N LEU A 119 -6.32 -13.39 -11.26
CA LEU A 119 -6.87 -14.47 -12.10
C LEU A 119 -7.23 -15.71 -11.29
N ALA A 120 -6.38 -16.16 -10.36
CA ALA A 120 -6.66 -17.33 -9.53
C ALA A 120 -7.91 -17.13 -8.67
N ASN A 121 -8.06 -15.97 -8.03
CA ASN A 121 -9.26 -15.59 -7.27
C ASN A 121 -10.50 -15.41 -8.16
N LYS A 122 -10.35 -14.89 -9.38
CA LYS A 122 -11.46 -14.67 -10.34
C LYS A 122 -12.02 -15.97 -10.90
N HIS A 123 -11.16 -16.98 -11.09
CA HIS A 123 -11.51 -18.28 -11.66
C HIS A 123 -11.57 -19.42 -10.64
N ASN A 124 -11.38 -19.15 -9.34
CA ASN A 124 -11.31 -20.12 -8.24
C ASN A 124 -10.30 -21.25 -8.49
N ILE A 125 -9.13 -20.90 -9.02
CA ILE A 125 -8.05 -21.85 -9.36
C ILE A 125 -7.33 -22.27 -8.08
N SER A 126 -7.65 -23.48 -7.60
CA SER A 126 -6.95 -24.15 -6.51
C SER A 126 -5.77 -24.97 -7.03
N TRP A 127 -4.65 -24.89 -6.33
CA TRP A 127 -3.41 -25.60 -6.68
C TRP A 127 -2.94 -26.51 -5.55
N ARG A 128 -1.98 -27.37 -5.84
CA ARG A 128 -1.30 -28.23 -4.84
C ARG A 128 0.06 -27.67 -4.47
N ASN A 129 0.40 -27.79 -3.18
CA ASN A 129 1.76 -27.70 -2.67
C ASN A 129 2.05 -28.92 -1.78
N ARG A 130 3.09 -28.87 -0.93
CA ARG A 130 3.47 -30.00 -0.06
C ARG A 130 2.51 -30.15 1.13
N GLU A 131 1.83 -29.08 1.48
CA GLU A 131 0.93 -28.93 2.62
C GLU A 131 -0.51 -29.34 2.28
N GLY A 132 -0.87 -29.40 1.00
CA GLY A 132 -2.17 -29.89 0.53
C GLY A 132 -2.71 -29.16 -0.69
N ILE A 133 -4.04 -29.03 -0.76
CA ILE A 133 -4.74 -28.18 -1.74
C ILE A 133 -4.88 -26.78 -1.14
N GLN A 134 -4.41 -25.78 -1.88
CA GLN A 134 -4.50 -24.37 -1.53
C GLN A 134 -5.68 -23.70 -2.24
N THR A 135 -6.23 -22.65 -1.64
CA THR A 135 -7.37 -21.88 -2.16
C THR A 135 -6.92 -20.43 -2.42
N PRO A 136 -7.25 -19.84 -3.58
CA PRO A 136 -6.90 -18.45 -3.88
C PRO A 136 -7.61 -17.50 -2.91
N ASN A 137 -6.87 -16.49 -2.47
CA ASN A 137 -7.29 -15.54 -1.44
C ASN A 137 -6.55 -14.19 -1.64
N TYR A 138 -6.83 -13.22 -0.75
CA TYR A 138 -6.20 -11.91 -0.66
C TYR A 138 -5.61 -11.63 0.74
N ILE A 139 -5.06 -12.67 1.40
CA ILE A 139 -4.41 -12.53 2.71
C ILE A 139 -3.29 -11.49 2.65
N GLY A 140 -3.17 -10.68 3.70
CA GLY A 140 -2.21 -9.58 3.81
C GLY A 140 -2.73 -8.21 3.33
N SER A 141 -3.85 -8.17 2.60
CA SER A 141 -4.52 -6.92 2.21
C SER A 141 -5.24 -6.32 3.40
N ILE A 142 -5.01 -5.04 3.68
CA ILE A 142 -5.73 -4.27 4.69
C ILE A 142 -7.21 -4.16 4.29
N VAL A 143 -7.50 -3.94 3.01
CA VAL A 143 -8.86 -3.76 2.50
C VAL A 143 -9.66 -5.07 2.49
N ARG A 144 -9.05 -6.20 2.10
CA ARG A 144 -9.75 -7.48 1.89
C ARG A 144 -9.61 -8.48 3.03
N ALA A 145 -8.53 -8.42 3.81
CA ALA A 145 -8.18 -9.39 4.84
C ALA A 145 -8.01 -8.79 6.25
N SER A 146 -8.54 -7.58 6.50
CA SER A 146 -8.62 -7.02 7.84
C SER A 146 -10.00 -6.46 8.17
N THR A 147 -10.27 -6.33 9.46
CA THR A 147 -11.51 -5.77 10.02
C THR A 147 -11.26 -4.42 10.70
N LEU A 148 -12.34 -3.77 11.10
CA LEU A 148 -12.35 -2.63 12.02
C LEU A 148 -13.54 -2.73 12.99
N ARG A 149 -13.41 -2.09 14.16
CA ARG A 149 -14.47 -1.96 15.17
C ARG A 149 -15.53 -0.97 14.65
N LEU A 150 -16.77 -1.43 14.49
CA LEU A 150 -17.89 -0.57 14.10
C LEU A 150 -18.42 0.20 15.31
N GLY A 151 -18.65 -0.52 16.41
CA GLY A 151 -19.13 -0.08 17.71
C GLY A 151 -19.45 -1.29 18.60
N SER A 152 -20.24 -1.12 19.65
CA SER A 152 -20.74 -2.22 20.49
C SER A 152 -22.12 -2.71 20.06
N ASP A 153 -22.38 -4.01 20.21
CA ASP A 153 -23.70 -4.64 20.07
C ASP A 153 -24.65 -4.16 21.18
N ALA A 154 -25.88 -3.79 20.80
CA ALA A 154 -26.85 -3.17 21.69
C ALA A 154 -27.44 -4.11 22.75
N GLN A 155 -27.32 -5.44 22.60
CA GLN A 155 -27.86 -6.42 23.55
C GLN A 155 -26.79 -6.94 24.52
N THR A 156 -25.54 -7.04 24.09
CA THR A 156 -24.45 -7.69 24.84
C THR A 156 -23.30 -6.75 25.21
N GLY A 157 -23.26 -5.53 24.64
CA GLY A 157 -22.19 -4.54 24.84
C GLY A 157 -20.86 -4.89 24.16
N LYS A 158 -20.77 -6.04 23.48
CA LYS A 158 -19.53 -6.56 22.87
C LYS A 158 -19.21 -5.88 21.55
N ASP A 159 -17.92 -5.78 21.23
CA ASP A 159 -17.45 -5.14 20.00
C ASP A 159 -17.89 -5.88 18.73
N VAL A 160 -18.64 -5.18 17.88
CA VAL A 160 -18.96 -5.61 16.52
C VAL A 160 -17.83 -5.20 15.59
N HIS A 161 -17.18 -6.17 14.98
CA HIS A 161 -16.14 -5.96 13.98
C HIS A 161 -16.64 -6.36 12.59
N ILE A 162 -16.38 -5.52 11.60
CA ILE A 162 -16.72 -5.77 10.18
C ILE A 162 -15.46 -5.71 9.30
N PRO A 163 -15.43 -6.37 8.13
CA PRO A 163 -14.35 -6.21 7.16
C PRO A 163 -14.20 -4.74 6.70
N LEU A 164 -12.97 -4.26 6.48
CA LEU A 164 -12.72 -2.87 6.13
C LEU A 164 -13.36 -2.45 4.78
N SER A 165 -13.47 -3.39 3.83
CA SER A 165 -14.13 -3.16 2.54
C SER A 165 -15.67 -3.11 2.59
N ASP A 166 -16.29 -3.29 3.76
CA ASP A 166 -17.75 -3.31 3.90
C ASP A 166 -18.29 -1.94 4.39
N MET A 167 -17.41 -1.03 4.79
CA MET A 167 -17.74 0.35 5.19
C MET A 167 -18.42 1.17 4.09
N LEU A 168 -18.01 0.95 2.84
CA LEU A 168 -18.37 1.75 1.67
C LEU A 168 -18.30 0.88 0.41
N PRO A 169 -19.06 1.21 -0.65
CA PRO A 169 -18.84 0.64 -1.98
C PRO A 169 -17.39 0.81 -2.44
N MET A 170 -16.70 -0.30 -2.73
CA MET A 170 -15.29 -0.34 -3.17
C MET A 170 -15.12 -1.32 -4.34
N VAL A 171 -14.12 -1.10 -5.19
CA VAL A 171 -13.71 -2.06 -6.24
C VAL A 171 -13.30 -3.39 -5.61
N HIS A 172 -13.85 -4.49 -6.12
CA HIS A 172 -13.39 -5.83 -5.78
C HIS A 172 -12.20 -6.22 -6.68
N PRO A 173 -11.11 -6.82 -6.17
CA PRO A 173 -9.91 -7.03 -6.99
C PRO A 173 -10.16 -7.93 -8.23
N ASN A 174 -11.10 -8.88 -8.15
CA ASN A 174 -11.49 -9.74 -9.29
C ASN A 174 -12.08 -8.94 -10.48
N ASP A 175 -12.51 -7.69 -10.30
CA ASP A 175 -13.09 -6.84 -11.35
C ASP A 175 -12.07 -5.92 -12.02
N LEU A 176 -10.85 -5.84 -11.50
CA LEU A 176 -9.77 -5.08 -12.13
C LEU A 176 -9.43 -5.68 -13.51
N VAL A 177 -9.42 -4.83 -14.54
CA VAL A 177 -8.87 -5.16 -15.85
C VAL A 177 -7.40 -4.75 -15.86
N ILE A 178 -6.50 -5.71 -16.00
CA ILE A 178 -5.06 -5.49 -15.83
C ILE A 178 -4.39 -5.33 -17.19
N GLY A 179 -3.55 -4.30 -17.30
CA GLY A 179 -2.69 -4.03 -18.45
C GLY A 179 -1.35 -3.44 -17.99
N GLY A 180 -0.58 -2.88 -18.92
CA GLY A 180 0.62 -2.11 -18.59
C GLY A 180 1.78 -2.29 -19.56
N TRP A 181 2.93 -1.80 -19.13
CA TRP A 181 4.17 -1.71 -19.91
C TRP A 181 5.30 -2.46 -19.22
N ASP A 182 6.28 -2.94 -19.98
CA ASP A 182 7.55 -3.46 -19.46
C ASP A 182 8.61 -3.32 -20.54
N ILE A 183 9.84 -2.99 -20.15
CA ILE A 183 10.98 -2.95 -21.08
C ILE A 183 11.28 -4.34 -21.69
N SER A 184 10.72 -5.42 -21.12
CA SER A 184 10.77 -6.78 -21.64
C SER A 184 9.40 -7.21 -22.20
N GLY A 185 9.35 -7.59 -23.48
CA GLY A 185 8.15 -8.04 -24.19
C GLY A 185 7.74 -9.49 -23.89
N MET A 186 8.36 -10.08 -22.86
CA MET A 186 8.11 -11.44 -22.40
C MET A 186 6.63 -11.60 -21.97
N PRO A 187 5.88 -12.56 -22.57
CA PRO A 187 4.49 -12.85 -22.16
C PRO A 187 4.40 -13.28 -20.70
N LEU A 188 3.25 -13.05 -20.05
CA LEU A 188 3.18 -13.13 -18.59
C LEU A 188 3.29 -14.55 -18.02
N ASP A 189 3.02 -15.61 -18.79
CA ASP A 189 3.30 -17.00 -18.41
C ASP A 189 4.82 -17.25 -18.26
N GLN A 190 5.61 -16.76 -19.21
CA GLN A 190 7.06 -16.87 -19.21
C GLN A 190 7.67 -15.94 -18.16
N ALA A 191 7.12 -14.73 -18.00
CA ALA A 191 7.55 -13.79 -16.98
C ALA A 191 7.24 -14.32 -15.56
N MET A 192 6.11 -15.01 -15.36
CA MET A 192 5.77 -15.73 -14.13
C MET A 192 6.79 -16.84 -13.82
N ARG A 193 7.13 -17.68 -14.81
CA ARG A 193 8.17 -18.72 -14.68
C ARG A 193 9.56 -18.13 -14.41
N ARG A 194 9.87 -16.95 -14.98
CA ARG A 194 11.08 -16.15 -14.70
C ARG A 194 11.10 -15.61 -13.27
N ALA A 195 9.97 -15.15 -12.75
CA ALA A 195 9.84 -14.56 -11.42
C ALA A 195 10.01 -15.57 -10.27
N LYS A 196 9.58 -16.84 -10.48
CA LYS A 196 9.71 -17.95 -9.51
C LYS A 196 9.05 -17.71 -8.15
N VAL A 197 7.98 -16.91 -8.10
CA VAL A 197 7.26 -16.55 -6.87
C VAL A 197 6.23 -17.61 -6.46
N MET A 198 5.50 -18.18 -7.43
CA MET A 198 4.34 -19.03 -7.18
C MET A 198 4.63 -20.52 -7.34
N GLU A 199 3.81 -21.35 -6.70
CA GLU A 199 3.85 -22.81 -6.84
C GLU A 199 3.69 -23.28 -8.29
N TRP A 200 4.42 -24.32 -8.66
CA TRP A 200 4.49 -24.78 -10.06
C TRP A 200 3.13 -25.25 -10.61
N ASP A 201 2.33 -25.94 -9.79
CA ASP A 201 0.97 -26.38 -10.13
C ASP A 201 0.01 -25.18 -10.36
N LEU A 202 0.23 -24.04 -9.70
CA LEU A 202 -0.51 -22.80 -9.96
C LEU A 202 -0.05 -22.13 -11.27
N GLN A 203 1.27 -22.11 -11.54
CA GLN A 203 1.82 -21.54 -12.77
C GLN A 203 1.28 -22.27 -14.02
N ASP A 204 1.21 -23.59 -13.98
CA ASP A 204 0.72 -24.42 -15.08
C ASP A 204 -0.80 -24.26 -15.28
N GLN A 205 -1.59 -24.15 -14.21
CA GLN A 205 -3.03 -23.87 -14.30
C GLN A 205 -3.35 -22.45 -14.82
N LEU A 206 -2.52 -21.45 -14.52
CA LEU A 206 -2.69 -20.07 -15.01
C LEU A 206 -2.15 -19.83 -16.42
N ASN A 207 -1.27 -20.70 -16.92
CA ASN A 207 -0.62 -20.57 -18.22
C ASN A 207 -1.60 -20.28 -19.40
N PRO A 208 -2.77 -20.95 -19.54
CA PRO A 208 -3.71 -20.67 -20.64
C PRO A 208 -4.30 -19.25 -20.62
N LEU A 209 -4.31 -18.60 -19.46
CA LEU A 209 -4.80 -17.22 -19.28
C LEU A 209 -3.67 -16.20 -19.46
N MET A 210 -2.50 -16.47 -18.87
CA MET A 210 -1.39 -15.51 -18.81
C MET A 210 -0.55 -15.47 -20.09
N SER A 211 -0.50 -16.54 -20.88
CA SER A 211 0.22 -16.58 -22.18
C SER A 211 -0.38 -15.66 -23.26
N GLN A 212 -1.65 -15.25 -23.08
CA GLN A 212 -2.34 -14.28 -23.94
C GLN A 212 -2.00 -12.82 -23.58
N MET A 213 -1.37 -12.59 -22.42
CA MET A 213 -1.07 -11.26 -21.89
C MET A 213 0.38 -10.88 -22.17
N LYS A 214 0.60 -9.69 -22.75
CA LYS A 214 1.92 -9.16 -23.10
C LYS A 214 2.04 -7.68 -22.71
N PRO A 215 3.17 -7.23 -22.17
CA PRO A 215 3.38 -5.80 -21.87
C PRO A 215 3.50 -4.93 -23.13
N LEU A 216 2.95 -3.72 -23.05
CA LEU A 216 3.20 -2.65 -24.03
C LEU A 216 4.68 -2.20 -23.97
N PRO A 217 5.25 -1.68 -25.08
CA PRO A 217 6.63 -1.17 -25.08
C PRO A 217 6.80 0.01 -24.11
N SER A 218 7.82 -0.05 -23.26
CA SER A 218 8.03 0.95 -22.20
C SER A 218 9.01 2.06 -22.60
N VAL A 219 8.94 3.20 -21.92
CA VAL A 219 10.06 4.15 -21.88
C VAL A 219 11.27 3.47 -21.22
N TYR A 220 12.48 3.65 -21.77
CA TYR A 220 13.74 3.19 -21.20
C TYR A 220 14.84 4.25 -21.41
N TYR A 221 15.35 4.83 -20.32
CA TYR A 221 16.51 5.73 -20.32
C TYR A 221 17.64 5.06 -19.49
N PRO A 222 18.74 4.57 -20.12
CA PRO A 222 19.69 3.68 -19.45
C PRO A 222 20.29 4.17 -18.13
N ASP A 223 20.65 5.45 -17.99
CA ASP A 223 21.28 5.98 -16.76
C ASP A 223 20.33 6.05 -15.54
N PHE A 224 19.02 5.90 -15.74
CA PHE A 224 18.06 5.92 -14.63
C PHE A 224 18.03 4.62 -13.83
N ILE A 225 18.38 3.48 -14.42
CA ILE A 225 18.40 2.17 -13.76
C ILE A 225 19.79 1.53 -13.85
N ASN A 226 19.95 0.33 -13.30
CA ASN A 226 21.23 -0.37 -13.38
C ASN A 226 21.51 -0.83 -14.82
N ALA A 227 22.73 -0.60 -15.33
CA ALA A 227 23.16 -1.05 -16.65
C ALA A 227 23.00 -2.58 -16.84
N ASN A 228 23.00 -3.37 -15.76
CA ASN A 228 22.69 -4.80 -15.81
C ASN A 228 21.23 -5.13 -16.18
N GLN A 229 20.42 -4.15 -16.57
CA GLN A 229 19.07 -4.29 -17.12
C GLN A 229 19.03 -4.13 -18.66
N GLU A 230 20.13 -3.77 -19.31
CA GLU A 230 20.21 -3.59 -20.77
C GLU A 230 19.81 -4.86 -21.54
N GLU A 231 20.30 -6.03 -21.10
CA GLU A 231 19.94 -7.37 -21.63
C GLU A 231 18.43 -7.70 -21.58
N ARG A 232 17.64 -6.94 -20.78
CA ARG A 232 16.19 -7.14 -20.61
C ARG A 232 15.37 -6.20 -21.51
N ALA A 233 15.98 -5.17 -22.10
CA ALA A 233 15.29 -4.06 -22.75
C ALA A 233 14.96 -4.33 -24.24
N ASP A 234 14.19 -5.39 -24.51
CA ASP A 234 13.79 -5.81 -25.88
C ASP A 234 12.46 -5.17 -26.39
N ASN A 235 11.73 -4.45 -25.52
CA ASN A 235 10.39 -3.93 -25.77
C ASN A 235 10.28 -2.47 -25.30
N VAL A 236 10.89 -1.57 -26.07
CA VAL A 236 11.03 -0.15 -25.70
C VAL A 236 10.45 0.79 -26.76
N LEU A 237 10.03 1.99 -26.34
CA LEU A 237 9.63 3.05 -27.26
C LEU A 237 10.84 3.58 -28.06
N PRO A 238 10.69 3.89 -29.35
CA PRO A 238 11.82 4.18 -30.23
C PRO A 238 12.32 5.63 -30.13
N GLY A 239 13.62 5.79 -29.89
CA GLY A 239 14.31 7.07 -29.87
C GLY A 239 14.43 7.69 -28.47
N ASN A 240 14.82 8.96 -28.42
CA ASN A 240 15.10 9.69 -27.18
C ASN A 240 14.20 10.93 -26.97
N ASN A 241 13.11 11.05 -27.74
CA ASN A 241 12.22 12.20 -27.68
C ASN A 241 11.24 12.05 -26.51
N LYS A 242 11.52 12.71 -25.39
CA LYS A 242 10.75 12.59 -24.14
C LYS A 242 9.32 13.12 -24.29
N GLN A 243 9.08 14.11 -25.16
CA GLN A 243 7.72 14.57 -25.49
C GLN A 243 6.94 13.52 -26.30
N ALA A 244 7.57 12.90 -27.30
CA ALA A 244 6.93 11.82 -28.06
C ALA A 244 6.60 10.60 -27.18
N HIS A 245 7.48 10.29 -26.21
CA HIS A 245 7.22 9.26 -25.20
C HIS A 245 6.04 9.63 -24.29
N LEU A 246 5.98 10.88 -23.79
CA LEU A 246 4.86 11.40 -23.02
C LEU A 246 3.53 11.24 -23.78
N ASP A 247 3.46 11.68 -25.02
CA ASP A 247 2.23 11.59 -25.81
C ASP A 247 1.85 10.16 -26.22
N GLN A 248 2.83 9.25 -26.37
CA GLN A 248 2.56 7.83 -26.56
C GLN A 248 1.96 7.17 -25.31
N ILE A 249 2.52 7.39 -24.12
CA ILE A 249 1.94 6.84 -22.87
C ILE A 249 0.52 7.37 -22.65
N ARG A 250 0.27 8.66 -22.95
CA ARG A 250 -1.08 9.25 -22.94
C ARG A 250 -2.02 8.59 -23.96
N LYS A 251 -1.53 8.21 -25.14
CA LYS A 251 -2.31 7.44 -26.12
C LYS A 251 -2.61 6.03 -25.59
N ASP A 252 -1.63 5.32 -25.05
CA ASP A 252 -1.80 3.96 -24.52
C ASP A 252 -2.84 3.90 -23.38
N ILE A 253 -2.85 4.88 -22.48
CA ILE A 253 -3.85 5.02 -21.40
C ILE A 253 -5.26 5.15 -21.98
N ARG A 254 -5.45 6.02 -22.99
CA ARG A 254 -6.75 6.23 -23.66
C ARG A 254 -7.21 4.99 -24.44
N ASP A 255 -6.31 4.37 -25.19
CA ASP A 255 -6.58 3.17 -25.97
C ASP A 255 -6.97 2.00 -25.06
N PHE A 256 -6.25 1.79 -23.95
CA PHE A 256 -6.57 0.77 -22.96
C PHE A 256 -7.92 1.03 -22.29
N LYS A 257 -8.21 2.29 -21.93
CA LYS A 257 -9.52 2.70 -21.38
C LYS A 257 -10.66 2.41 -22.35
N ALA A 258 -10.50 2.80 -23.61
CA ALA A 258 -11.53 2.64 -24.65
C ALA A 258 -11.75 1.17 -25.04
N ALA A 259 -10.68 0.41 -25.29
CA ALA A 259 -10.74 -0.99 -25.70
C ALA A 259 -11.45 -1.89 -24.66
N ASN A 260 -11.24 -1.60 -23.37
CA ASN A 260 -11.85 -2.34 -22.27
C ASN A 260 -13.15 -1.71 -21.73
N LYS A 261 -13.62 -0.60 -22.32
CA LYS A 261 -14.83 0.14 -21.94
C LYS A 261 -14.84 0.56 -20.46
N LEU A 262 -13.73 1.10 -19.98
CA LEU A 262 -13.51 1.41 -18.58
C LEU A 262 -13.92 2.84 -18.22
N ASP A 263 -14.60 2.99 -17.09
CA ASP A 263 -14.96 4.30 -16.51
C ASP A 263 -13.71 4.98 -15.94
N LYS A 264 -12.83 4.21 -15.27
CA LYS A 264 -11.58 4.69 -14.64
C LYS A 264 -10.40 3.80 -14.98
N VAL A 265 -9.22 4.40 -14.97
CA VAL A 265 -7.91 3.72 -15.03
C VAL A 265 -7.07 4.27 -13.88
N ILE A 266 -6.26 3.44 -13.27
CA ILE A 266 -5.21 3.80 -12.32
C ILE A 266 -3.89 3.26 -12.87
N VAL A 267 -2.84 4.08 -12.87
CA VAL A 267 -1.49 3.65 -13.23
C VAL A 267 -0.67 3.46 -11.96
N LEU A 268 0.07 2.37 -11.88
CA LEU A 268 0.98 2.10 -10.77
C LEU A 268 2.36 1.69 -11.27
N TRP A 269 3.40 2.31 -10.74
CA TRP A 269 4.79 1.96 -10.99
C TRP A 269 5.24 0.82 -10.08
N THR A 270 5.57 -0.31 -10.68
CA THR A 270 6.23 -1.44 -10.00
C THR A 270 7.43 -1.98 -10.80
N ALA A 271 8.02 -1.13 -11.65
CA ALA A 271 9.23 -1.41 -12.39
C ALA A 271 10.48 -1.30 -11.48
N ASN A 272 11.66 -1.39 -12.08
CA ASN A 272 12.94 -1.26 -11.38
C ASN A 272 13.01 0.06 -10.59
N THR A 273 13.64 0.00 -9.42
CA THR A 273 14.03 1.19 -8.65
C THR A 273 14.96 2.07 -9.49
N GLU A 274 14.58 3.31 -9.78
CA GLU A 274 15.46 4.26 -10.46
C GLU A 274 16.42 4.95 -9.49
N ARG A 275 17.45 5.63 -10.01
CA ARG A 275 18.19 6.66 -9.25
C ARG A 275 17.28 7.85 -8.95
N TYR A 276 17.68 8.69 -8.00
CA TYR A 276 17.08 10.01 -7.86
C TYR A 276 17.42 10.90 -9.07
N SER A 277 16.47 11.74 -9.47
CA SER A 277 16.71 12.90 -10.34
C SER A 277 17.20 14.07 -9.50
N GLU A 278 18.20 14.81 -9.97
CA GLU A 278 18.69 16.01 -9.30
C GLU A 278 17.61 17.11 -9.34
N LEU A 279 17.38 17.80 -8.21
CA LEU A 279 16.44 18.92 -8.16
C LEU A 279 17.15 20.21 -8.58
N ILE A 280 16.87 20.68 -9.79
CA ILE A 280 17.58 21.77 -10.45
C ILE A 280 16.61 22.96 -10.68
N PRO A 281 16.85 24.12 -10.07
CA PRO A 281 16.09 25.35 -10.34
C PRO A 281 16.11 25.72 -11.82
N GLY A 282 14.95 26.11 -12.37
CA GLY A 282 14.75 26.34 -13.80
C GLY A 282 14.45 25.10 -14.63
N ILE A 283 14.56 23.88 -14.08
CA ILE A 283 14.37 22.60 -14.81
C ILE A 283 13.18 21.81 -14.29
N ASN A 284 13.16 21.41 -13.02
CA ASN A 284 12.13 20.53 -12.45
C ASN A 284 11.53 21.06 -11.12
N ASP A 285 11.75 22.35 -10.87
CA ASP A 285 11.28 23.12 -9.71
C ASP A 285 9.82 23.60 -9.83
N THR A 286 9.31 23.78 -11.05
CA THR A 286 7.93 24.23 -11.33
C THR A 286 7.33 23.48 -12.51
N ALA A 287 6.00 23.39 -12.56
CA ALA A 287 5.27 22.66 -13.62
C ALA A 287 5.71 23.11 -15.02
N ARG A 288 5.66 24.42 -15.27
CA ARG A 288 6.07 25.04 -16.54
C ARG A 288 7.55 24.86 -16.89
N ASN A 289 8.43 24.64 -15.91
CA ASN A 289 9.83 24.32 -16.20
C ASN A 289 10.00 22.84 -16.54
N LEU A 290 9.31 21.96 -15.82
CA LEU A 290 9.30 20.52 -16.10
C LEU A 290 8.77 20.22 -17.51
N GLU A 291 7.71 20.90 -17.95
CA GLU A 291 7.21 20.85 -19.33
C GLU A 291 8.28 21.19 -20.38
N LYS A 292 9.04 22.28 -20.17
CA LYS A 292 10.17 22.63 -21.05
C LYS A 292 11.28 21.58 -20.98
N ALA A 293 11.54 21.01 -19.81
CA ALA A 293 12.55 19.98 -19.63
C ALA A 293 12.20 18.71 -20.42
N VAL A 294 10.92 18.32 -20.47
CA VAL A 294 10.42 17.25 -21.36
C VAL A 294 10.65 17.61 -22.83
N VAL A 295 10.19 18.79 -23.29
CA VAL A 295 10.33 19.22 -24.69
C VAL A 295 11.79 19.32 -25.13
N ASN A 296 12.68 19.77 -24.25
CA ASN A 296 14.12 19.88 -24.50
C ASN A 296 14.88 18.56 -24.27
N ASN A 297 14.19 17.47 -23.90
CA ASN A 297 14.75 16.15 -23.60
C ASN A 297 15.77 16.10 -22.46
N HIS A 298 15.73 17.08 -21.54
CA HIS A 298 16.72 17.27 -20.46
C HIS A 298 16.95 15.98 -19.66
N ASP A 299 18.22 15.67 -19.35
CA ASP A 299 18.62 14.37 -18.79
C ASP A 299 17.86 14.01 -17.50
N GLU A 300 17.80 14.92 -16.52
CA GLU A 300 17.08 14.80 -15.23
C GLU A 300 15.53 14.76 -15.30
N VAL A 301 14.98 14.32 -16.43
CA VAL A 301 13.58 13.91 -16.59
C VAL A 301 13.56 12.38 -16.73
N SER A 302 13.20 11.69 -15.64
CA SER A 302 13.18 10.22 -15.58
C SER A 302 12.02 9.62 -16.38
N PRO A 303 12.09 8.31 -16.72
CA PRO A 303 10.94 7.56 -17.24
C PRO A 303 9.73 7.65 -16.31
N SER A 304 9.91 7.48 -14.99
CA SER A 304 8.81 7.58 -14.03
C SER A 304 8.13 8.95 -14.02
N THR A 305 8.86 10.04 -14.21
CA THR A 305 8.30 11.40 -14.33
C THR A 305 7.46 11.56 -15.60
N ILE A 306 7.88 10.96 -16.72
CA ILE A 306 7.07 10.93 -17.96
C ILE A 306 5.75 10.18 -17.75
N PHE A 307 5.77 9.04 -17.05
CA PHE A 307 4.54 8.32 -16.69
C PHE A 307 3.64 9.14 -15.75
N ALA A 308 4.19 9.79 -14.72
CA ALA A 308 3.42 10.62 -13.80
C ALA A 308 2.73 11.79 -14.54
N MET A 309 3.46 12.52 -15.38
CA MET A 309 2.91 13.60 -16.21
C MET A 309 1.83 13.09 -17.16
N ALA A 310 2.05 11.96 -17.84
CA ALA A 310 1.06 11.35 -18.73
C ALA A 310 -0.28 11.09 -18.02
N CYS A 311 -0.21 10.57 -16.80
CA CYS A 311 -1.40 10.26 -16.00
C CYS A 311 -2.13 11.53 -15.56
N ILE A 312 -1.40 12.56 -15.10
CA ILE A 312 -1.98 13.84 -14.69
C ILE A 312 -2.72 14.50 -15.87
N TYR A 313 -2.13 14.53 -17.08
CA TYR A 313 -2.79 15.12 -18.27
C TYR A 313 -4.03 14.35 -18.75
N GLU A 314 -4.12 13.04 -18.52
CA GLU A 314 -5.30 12.22 -18.86
C GLU A 314 -6.28 12.05 -17.67
N GLY A 315 -6.07 12.76 -16.56
CA GLY A 315 -6.93 12.73 -15.37
C GLY A 315 -6.91 11.40 -14.61
N VAL A 316 -5.87 10.59 -14.79
CA VAL A 316 -5.68 9.25 -14.23
C VAL A 316 -4.81 9.31 -12.98
N PRO A 317 -5.18 8.64 -11.86
CA PRO A 317 -4.31 8.55 -10.70
C PRO A 317 -3.02 7.78 -10.98
N TYR A 318 -1.89 8.29 -10.48
CA TYR A 318 -0.58 7.66 -10.59
C TYR A 318 0.02 7.33 -9.23
N ILE A 319 0.44 6.07 -9.04
CA ILE A 319 0.98 5.57 -7.78
C ILE A 319 2.42 5.08 -7.96
N ASN A 320 3.38 5.65 -7.23
CA ASN A 320 4.78 5.22 -7.25
C ASN A 320 5.05 4.14 -6.19
N GLY A 321 5.20 2.89 -6.63
CA GLY A 321 5.56 1.75 -5.77
C GLY A 321 7.05 1.58 -5.50
N ALA A 322 7.91 2.47 -6.02
CA ALA A 322 9.37 2.43 -5.91
C ALA A 322 9.92 3.73 -5.27
N PRO A 323 11.20 3.80 -4.84
CA PRO A 323 11.69 4.88 -3.97
C PRO A 323 12.29 6.08 -4.69
N GLN A 324 12.42 6.09 -6.01
CA GLN A 324 12.94 7.27 -6.71
C GLN A 324 11.98 8.46 -6.53
N ASN A 325 12.53 9.67 -6.52
CA ASN A 325 11.79 10.93 -6.38
C ASN A 325 11.04 11.34 -7.67
N THR A 326 10.15 10.47 -8.17
CA THR A 326 9.30 10.73 -9.35
C THR A 326 8.54 12.06 -9.20
N PHE A 327 8.08 12.36 -7.99
CA PHE A 327 7.34 13.58 -7.67
C PHE A 327 8.29 14.76 -7.37
N VAL A 328 9.10 15.13 -8.37
CA VAL A 328 9.84 16.40 -8.37
C VAL A 328 8.88 17.59 -8.17
N PRO A 329 9.31 18.75 -7.61
CA PRO A 329 8.41 19.84 -7.25
C PRO A 329 7.50 20.32 -8.40
N GLY A 330 8.02 20.37 -9.63
CA GLY A 330 7.20 20.69 -10.81
C GLY A 330 6.11 19.66 -11.14
N CYS A 331 6.32 18.39 -10.83
CA CYS A 331 5.30 17.34 -11.00
C CYS A 331 4.21 17.43 -9.91
N ILE A 332 4.57 17.84 -8.68
CA ILE A 332 3.60 18.12 -7.61
C ILE A 332 2.76 19.35 -8.00
N GLN A 333 3.39 20.43 -8.45
CA GLN A 333 2.67 21.62 -8.91
C GLN A 333 1.72 21.29 -10.09
N LEU A 334 2.14 20.47 -11.05
CA LEU A 334 1.28 20.06 -12.17
C LEU A 334 0.06 19.25 -11.68
N ALA A 335 0.25 18.39 -10.68
CA ALA A 335 -0.83 17.65 -10.03
C ALA A 335 -1.79 18.57 -9.25
N GLU A 336 -1.28 19.64 -8.62
CA GLU A 336 -2.09 20.69 -7.98
C GLU A 336 -2.89 21.52 -8.98
N GLU A 337 -2.26 21.97 -10.07
CA GLU A 337 -2.88 22.83 -11.09
C GLU A 337 -3.96 22.10 -11.91
N LEU A 338 -3.79 20.80 -12.17
CA LEU A 338 -4.76 19.99 -12.95
C LEU A 338 -5.66 19.10 -12.09
N GLY A 339 -5.45 19.06 -10.77
CA GLY A 339 -6.23 18.22 -9.84
C GLY A 339 -6.13 16.71 -10.13
N GLY A 340 -4.94 16.26 -10.54
CA GLY A 340 -4.62 14.88 -10.88
C GLY A 340 -4.00 14.15 -9.70
N PHE A 341 -4.54 12.99 -9.32
CA PHE A 341 -4.13 12.32 -8.08
C PHE A 341 -2.77 11.61 -8.18
N ILE A 342 -1.92 11.84 -7.18
CA ILE A 342 -0.60 11.24 -7.05
C ILE A 342 -0.38 10.63 -5.65
N GLY A 343 0.37 9.54 -5.58
CA GLY A 343 0.74 8.91 -4.31
C GLY A 343 2.03 8.07 -4.42
N GLY A 344 2.75 7.93 -3.32
CA GLY A 344 4.05 7.28 -3.24
C GLY A 344 4.73 7.58 -1.89
N ASP A 345 5.94 7.16 -1.61
CA ASP A 345 6.86 6.37 -2.44
C ASP A 345 7.26 5.04 -1.76
N ASP A 346 7.60 4.04 -2.59
CA ASP A 346 8.16 2.71 -2.24
C ASP A 346 7.29 1.80 -1.34
N PHE A 347 6.90 0.61 -1.81
CA PHE A 347 6.01 -0.28 -1.04
C PHE A 347 6.52 -0.63 0.37
N LYS A 348 5.72 -0.45 1.42
CA LYS A 348 6.06 -0.83 2.81
C LYS A 348 5.86 -2.34 3.06
N SER A 349 6.61 -3.16 2.33
CA SER A 349 6.68 -4.62 2.54
C SER A 349 7.60 -4.99 3.73
N GLY A 350 7.31 -6.14 4.35
CA GLY A 350 8.18 -6.85 5.30
C GLY A 350 8.89 -5.97 6.33
N GLN A 351 10.22 -5.97 6.27
CA GLN A 351 11.15 -5.26 7.16
C GLN A 351 10.71 -3.84 7.55
N THR A 352 10.35 -3.00 6.58
CA THR A 352 10.00 -1.60 6.89
C THR A 352 8.65 -1.46 7.59
N LYS A 353 7.69 -2.36 7.32
CA LYS A 353 6.40 -2.37 8.03
C LYS A 353 6.63 -2.70 9.51
N ILE A 354 7.41 -3.75 9.79
CA ILE A 354 7.80 -4.15 11.15
C ILE A 354 8.59 -3.02 11.85
N LYS A 355 9.56 -2.39 11.17
CA LYS A 355 10.30 -1.24 11.71
C LYS A 355 9.37 -0.10 12.14
N SER A 356 8.39 0.27 11.30
CA SER A 356 7.44 1.33 11.65
C SER A 356 6.54 0.99 12.84
N CYS A 357 6.20 -0.29 13.05
CA CYS A 357 5.47 -0.72 14.26
C CYS A 357 6.37 -0.74 15.50
N LEU A 358 7.60 -1.25 15.38
CA LEU A 358 8.49 -1.47 16.52
C LEU A 358 9.14 -0.19 17.04
N ALA A 359 9.53 0.73 16.16
CA ALA A 359 10.02 2.05 16.57
C ALA A 359 8.91 2.84 17.30
N GLU A 360 7.69 2.82 16.78
CA GLU A 360 6.51 3.44 17.39
C GLU A 360 6.23 2.82 18.78
N PHE A 361 6.26 1.50 18.90
CA PHE A 361 6.11 0.79 20.18
C PHE A 361 7.20 1.17 21.20
N LEU A 362 8.48 1.13 20.82
CA LEU A 362 9.60 1.40 21.75
C LEU A 362 9.54 2.84 22.27
N VAL A 363 9.44 3.81 21.36
CA VAL A 363 9.43 5.24 21.71
C VAL A 363 8.20 5.61 22.54
N ASN A 364 7.02 5.09 22.22
CA ASN A 364 5.80 5.32 23.02
C ASN A 364 5.82 4.59 24.37
N SER A 365 6.62 3.52 24.51
CA SER A 365 6.86 2.83 25.79
C SER A 365 7.94 3.50 26.66
N GLY A 366 8.47 4.66 26.24
CA GLY A 366 9.56 5.36 26.96
C GLY A 366 10.92 4.67 26.85
N ILE A 367 11.09 3.73 25.92
CA ILE A 367 12.35 3.06 25.62
C ILE A 367 13.05 3.84 24.51
N LYS A 368 14.35 4.11 24.64
CA LYS A 368 15.11 4.89 23.66
C LYS A 368 15.97 4.00 22.76
N PRO A 369 15.55 3.70 21.51
CA PRO A 369 16.46 3.21 20.48
C PRO A 369 17.72 4.07 20.38
N LEU A 370 18.88 3.44 20.52
CA LEU A 370 20.20 4.05 20.29
C LEU A 370 20.82 3.59 18.98
N SER A 371 20.52 2.37 18.51
CA SER A 371 20.92 1.90 17.18
C SER A 371 19.87 0.99 16.57
N ILE A 372 19.74 1.09 15.24
CA ILE A 372 18.88 0.26 14.39
C ILE A 372 19.73 -0.19 13.21
N ALA A 373 20.06 -1.48 13.14
CA ALA A 373 20.89 -2.05 12.07
C ALA A 373 20.05 -3.00 11.20
N SER A 374 19.60 -2.50 10.04
CA SER A 374 18.70 -3.20 9.11
C SER A 374 19.44 -3.81 7.92
N TYR A 375 19.80 -5.08 7.99
CA TYR A 375 20.35 -5.84 6.88
C TYR A 375 19.24 -6.55 6.11
N ASN A 376 19.39 -6.71 4.80
CA ASN A 376 18.55 -7.61 4.01
C ASN A 376 19.28 -8.08 2.74
N HIS A 377 18.91 -9.26 2.23
CA HIS A 377 19.39 -9.79 0.97
C HIS A 377 18.30 -10.54 0.20
N LEU A 378 18.40 -10.49 -1.13
CA LEU A 378 17.43 -11.06 -2.07
C LEU A 378 18.09 -11.39 -3.43
N GLY A 379 17.54 -12.36 -4.17
CA GLY A 379 18.09 -12.88 -5.42
C GLY A 379 17.28 -12.57 -6.69
N ASN A 380 16.15 -11.88 -6.55
CA ASN A 380 15.26 -11.45 -7.64
C ASN A 380 15.82 -10.23 -8.40
N ASN A 381 15.03 -9.70 -9.36
CA ASN A 381 15.49 -8.60 -10.21
C ASN A 381 15.60 -7.24 -9.49
N ASP A 382 14.83 -6.98 -8.41
CA ASP A 382 15.05 -5.77 -7.60
C ASP A 382 16.42 -5.85 -6.91
N GLY A 383 16.78 -7.02 -6.36
CA GLY A 383 18.12 -7.29 -5.87
C GLY A 383 19.22 -7.08 -6.93
N ARG A 384 19.03 -7.59 -8.16
CA ARG A 384 19.97 -7.39 -9.28
C ARG A 384 20.12 -5.90 -9.63
N ASN A 385 19.03 -5.16 -9.72
CA ASN A 385 19.04 -3.73 -10.02
C ASN A 385 19.64 -2.88 -8.88
N LEU A 386 19.32 -3.17 -7.62
CA LEU A 386 19.86 -2.47 -6.44
C LEU A 386 21.34 -2.75 -6.16
N ASN A 387 22.00 -3.62 -6.93
CA ASN A 387 23.45 -3.88 -6.81
C ASN A 387 24.34 -2.76 -7.41
N ALA A 388 23.81 -1.56 -7.64
CA ALA A 388 24.57 -0.36 -8.03
C ALA A 388 24.27 0.80 -7.08
N GLN A 389 25.28 1.63 -6.78
CA GLN A 389 25.18 2.64 -5.72
C GLN A 389 24.10 3.71 -5.99
N LYS A 390 23.92 4.16 -7.24
CA LYS A 390 22.89 5.15 -7.62
C LYS A 390 21.47 4.67 -7.29
N THR A 391 21.13 3.43 -7.64
CA THR A 391 19.80 2.82 -7.41
C THR A 391 19.63 2.34 -5.97
N PHE A 392 20.70 1.88 -5.31
CA PHE A 392 20.71 1.58 -3.89
C PHE A 392 20.37 2.81 -3.04
N ARG A 393 20.98 3.97 -3.33
CA ARG A 393 20.78 5.22 -2.57
C ARG A 393 19.30 5.61 -2.45
N SER A 394 18.50 5.41 -3.51
CA SER A 394 17.05 5.63 -3.47
C SER A 394 16.38 4.81 -2.36
N LYS A 395 16.68 3.49 -2.32
CA LYS A 395 16.13 2.54 -1.34
C LYS A 395 16.76 2.67 0.06
N GLU A 396 17.95 3.26 0.17
CA GLU A 396 18.61 3.60 1.43
C GLU A 396 17.90 4.76 2.13
N ILE A 397 17.52 5.82 1.39
CA ILE A 397 16.76 6.96 1.91
C ILE A 397 15.40 6.49 2.44
N SER A 398 14.58 5.83 1.60
CA SER A 398 13.21 5.39 1.96
C SER A 398 13.15 4.39 3.13
N LYS A 399 14.22 3.62 3.36
CA LYS A 399 14.31 2.67 4.50
C LYS A 399 14.84 3.28 5.79
N SER A 400 15.43 4.47 5.71
CA SER A 400 16.00 5.20 6.86
C SER A 400 14.97 6.13 7.47
N SER A 401 14.36 7.02 6.66
CA SER A 401 13.50 8.15 7.10
C SER A 401 12.18 7.78 7.81
N VAL A 402 11.95 6.48 8.03
CA VAL A 402 10.71 5.89 8.54
C VAL A 402 10.65 5.87 10.08
N VAL A 403 11.65 6.44 10.76
CA VAL A 403 11.70 6.58 12.23
C VAL A 403 11.78 8.05 12.68
N ASP A 404 12.08 8.97 11.76
CA ASP A 404 12.43 10.36 12.03
C ASP A 404 11.32 11.12 12.79
N ASP A 405 10.06 10.95 12.38
CA ASP A 405 8.88 11.57 13.03
C ASP A 405 8.65 11.08 14.46
N MET A 406 9.04 9.84 14.76
CA MET A 406 8.93 9.24 16.10
C MET A 406 10.05 9.75 17.01
N VAL A 407 11.25 9.88 16.45
CA VAL A 407 12.45 10.40 17.13
C VAL A 407 12.28 11.88 17.46
N GLU A 408 11.92 12.73 16.49
CA GLU A 408 11.76 14.17 16.69
C GLU A 408 10.58 14.52 17.63
N ALA A 409 9.52 13.69 17.68
CA ALA A 409 8.39 13.90 18.58
C ALA A 409 8.77 13.72 20.07
N ASN A 410 9.67 12.78 20.41
CA ASN A 410 9.96 12.42 21.79
C ASN A 410 11.23 13.10 22.34
N HIS A 411 11.12 14.41 22.56
CA HIS A 411 12.15 15.27 23.14
C HIS A 411 12.60 14.90 24.58
N LEU A 412 11.92 13.97 25.26
CA LEU A 412 12.34 13.44 26.56
C LEU A 412 13.40 12.35 26.41
N LEU A 413 13.29 11.54 25.35
CA LEU A 413 14.28 10.53 25.00
C LEU A 413 15.41 11.14 24.16
N TYR A 414 15.07 11.94 23.14
CA TYR A 414 16.00 12.50 22.17
C TYR A 414 16.19 14.00 22.37
N LYS A 415 17.37 14.41 22.85
CA LYS A 415 17.62 15.83 23.16
C LYS A 415 17.72 16.68 21.89
N PRO A 416 17.27 17.95 21.90
CA PRO A 416 17.62 18.91 20.85
C PRO A 416 19.14 19.09 20.70
N LEU A 417 19.61 19.23 19.47
CA LEU A 417 21.01 19.49 19.17
C LEU A 417 21.35 20.98 19.32
N LEU A 418 22.48 21.28 19.97
CA LEU A 418 22.95 22.64 20.21
C LEU A 418 23.78 23.20 19.04
N GLU A 419 24.39 22.32 18.24
CA GLU A 419 25.10 22.62 17.00
C GLU A 419 24.62 21.67 15.90
N ALA A 420 24.71 22.09 14.63
CA ALA A 420 24.47 21.21 13.49
C ALA A 420 25.52 20.07 13.43
N PRO A 421 25.14 18.81 13.16
CA PRO A 421 26.07 17.69 13.09
C PRO A 421 27.21 17.88 12.08
N LYS A 422 28.44 17.83 12.57
CA LYS A 422 29.66 17.97 11.75
C LYS A 422 29.91 16.67 10.99
N GLY A 423 29.76 16.71 9.68
CA GLY A 423 29.97 15.56 8.78
C GLY A 423 28.70 14.95 8.19
N GLU A 424 27.51 15.39 8.61
CA GLU A 424 26.28 15.05 7.87
C GLU A 424 26.34 15.67 6.47
N LYS A 425 26.27 14.82 5.44
CA LYS A 425 26.00 15.30 4.08
C LYS A 425 24.58 15.86 4.04
N LYS A 426 24.42 17.08 3.50
CA LYS A 426 23.11 17.60 3.13
C LYS A 426 22.40 16.57 2.25
N ILE A 427 21.14 16.28 2.55
CA ILE A 427 20.32 15.40 1.72
C ILE A 427 19.92 16.19 0.47
N GLU A 428 20.57 15.88 -0.65
CA GLU A 428 20.15 16.29 -2.00
C GLU A 428 18.67 15.88 -2.18
N GLY A 429 17.82 16.85 -2.49
CA GLY A 429 16.36 16.72 -2.41
C GLY A 429 15.70 17.54 -1.28
N GLY A 430 16.46 18.15 -0.37
CA GLY A 430 15.93 19.14 0.59
C GLY A 430 15.60 18.61 1.98
N GLY A 431 16.17 17.48 2.39
CA GLY A 431 16.04 17.00 3.77
C GLY A 431 16.61 18.01 4.77
N GLN A 432 15.87 18.27 5.85
CA GLN A 432 16.30 19.19 6.90
C GLN A 432 17.51 18.61 7.66
N THR A 433 18.44 19.46 8.09
CA THR A 433 19.46 19.05 9.06
C THR A 433 18.77 18.55 10.32
N ARG A 434 19.17 17.39 10.85
CA ARG A 434 18.53 16.79 12.03
C ARG A 434 18.58 17.77 13.22
N LYS A 435 17.47 17.90 13.95
CA LYS A 435 17.32 18.86 15.07
C LYS A 435 17.49 18.21 16.44
N THR A 436 17.43 16.89 16.54
CA THR A 436 17.55 16.12 17.78
C THR A 436 18.65 15.06 17.67
N GLU A 437 19.07 14.52 18.82
CA GLU A 437 19.68 13.19 18.90
C GLU A 437 18.86 12.20 18.06
N HIS A 438 19.52 11.24 17.42
CA HIS A 438 18.90 10.23 16.56
C HIS A 438 19.65 8.90 16.76
N PRO A 439 18.99 7.73 16.69
CA PRO A 439 19.70 6.44 16.73
C PRO A 439 20.70 6.29 15.57
N ASP A 440 21.78 5.54 15.82
CA ASP A 440 22.69 5.06 14.77
C ASP A 440 21.94 4.12 13.83
N HIS A 441 21.58 4.63 12.65
CA HIS A 441 20.75 3.90 11.68
C HIS A 441 21.60 3.41 10.50
N CYS A 442 21.64 2.10 10.30
CA CYS A 442 22.29 1.48 9.16
C CYS A 442 21.27 0.69 8.33
N VAL A 443 21.34 0.81 7.00
CA VAL A 443 20.53 0.04 6.04
C VAL A 443 21.47 -0.62 5.05
N VAL A 444 21.39 -1.95 4.91
CA VAL A 444 22.19 -2.72 3.95
C VAL A 444 21.28 -3.56 3.06
N ILE A 445 21.56 -3.59 1.76
CA ILE A 445 20.91 -4.45 0.78
C ILE A 445 22.01 -5.18 0.00
N LYS A 446 21.98 -6.52 -0.05
CA LYS A 446 22.91 -7.33 -0.86
C LYS A 446 22.15 -8.18 -1.87
N TYR A 447 22.65 -8.23 -3.10
CA TYR A 447 22.20 -9.20 -4.10
C TYR A 447 22.76 -10.59 -3.78
N MET A 448 21.89 -11.59 -3.65
CA MET A 448 22.24 -12.98 -3.36
C MET A 448 21.38 -13.91 -4.24
N PRO A 449 21.82 -14.26 -5.47
CA PRO A 449 20.98 -14.96 -6.46
C PRO A 449 20.25 -16.20 -5.93
N SER A 450 20.91 -16.96 -5.06
CA SER A 450 20.44 -18.27 -4.57
C SER A 450 19.15 -18.24 -3.75
N VAL A 451 18.74 -17.08 -3.21
CA VAL A 451 17.47 -16.97 -2.45
C VAL A 451 16.29 -16.52 -3.31
N GLY A 452 16.49 -16.13 -4.57
CA GLY A 452 15.39 -15.72 -5.45
C GLY A 452 14.51 -14.62 -4.85
N ASP A 453 13.20 -14.85 -4.76
CA ASP A 453 12.25 -13.91 -4.16
C ASP A 453 12.17 -14.00 -2.61
N ASP A 454 12.77 -15.03 -2.01
CA ASP A 454 12.84 -15.25 -0.56
C ASP A 454 13.83 -14.27 0.08
N LYS A 455 13.35 -13.06 0.30
CA LYS A 455 14.08 -11.96 0.92
C LYS A 455 14.26 -12.24 2.39
N VAL A 456 15.53 -12.36 2.79
CA VAL A 456 15.94 -12.48 4.20
C VAL A 456 16.25 -11.09 4.73
N ALA A 457 15.57 -10.69 5.79
CA ALA A 457 15.77 -9.46 6.54
C ALA A 457 16.25 -9.79 7.96
N LEU A 458 17.30 -9.09 8.41
CA LEU A 458 17.88 -9.20 9.74
C LEU A 458 17.97 -7.79 10.34
N ASP A 459 17.29 -7.55 11.46
CA ASP A 459 17.29 -6.26 12.13
C ASP A 459 17.74 -6.41 13.59
N GLU A 460 18.71 -5.61 14.02
CA GLU A 460 19.03 -5.41 15.44
C GLU A 460 18.56 -4.02 15.90
N TYR A 461 17.81 -3.99 17.00
CA TYR A 461 17.43 -2.77 17.73
C TYR A 461 18.14 -2.80 19.08
N TYR A 462 19.01 -1.83 19.35
CA TYR A 462 19.70 -1.66 20.62
C TYR A 462 19.22 -0.39 21.31
N SER A 463 18.72 -0.50 22.54
CA SER A 463 18.01 0.59 23.23
C SER A 463 18.50 0.81 24.66
N GLU A 464 18.37 2.05 25.14
CA GLU A 464 18.55 2.44 26.53
C GLU A 464 17.25 2.24 27.34
N LEU A 465 17.42 1.79 28.58
CA LEU A 465 16.39 1.66 29.62
C LEU A 465 16.77 2.51 30.83
N ALA A 466 15.86 2.58 31.81
CA ALA A 466 16.11 3.21 33.10
C ALA A 466 17.41 2.73 33.77
N MET A 467 18.05 3.62 34.54
CA MET A 467 19.31 3.38 35.26
C MET A 467 20.50 2.95 34.36
N GLY A 468 20.47 3.29 33.07
CA GLY A 468 21.51 2.92 32.11
C GLY A 468 21.44 1.48 31.61
N GLY A 469 20.35 0.77 31.93
CA GLY A 469 20.06 -0.58 31.44
C GLY A 469 19.96 -0.62 29.92
N ARG A 470 20.07 -1.83 29.35
CA ARG A 470 20.12 -2.04 27.89
C ARG A 470 19.12 -3.11 27.46
N ASN A 471 18.41 -2.82 26.37
CA ASN A 471 17.58 -3.80 25.67
C ASN A 471 18.18 -4.07 24.29
N LYS A 472 18.13 -5.33 23.85
CA LYS A 472 18.48 -5.75 22.50
C LYS A 472 17.35 -6.62 21.97
N ILE A 473 16.83 -6.28 20.79
CA ILE A 473 15.88 -7.10 20.02
C ILE A 473 16.57 -7.45 18.71
N VAL A 474 16.64 -8.73 18.39
CA VAL A 474 17.13 -9.23 17.09
C VAL A 474 15.96 -9.90 16.38
N ILE A 475 15.66 -9.47 15.16
CA ILE A 475 14.59 -10.00 14.32
C ILE A 475 15.22 -10.66 13.10
N SER A 476 14.77 -11.88 12.81
CA SER A 476 14.97 -12.53 11.51
C SER A 476 13.60 -12.70 10.85
N ASN A 477 13.49 -12.30 9.59
CA ASN A 477 12.28 -12.40 8.79
C ASN A 477 12.65 -12.85 7.38
N THR A 478 12.20 -14.04 6.99
CA THR A 478 12.33 -14.57 5.63
C THR A 478 10.95 -14.56 4.98
N CYS A 479 10.82 -13.91 3.83
CA CYS A 479 9.53 -13.72 3.17
C CYS A 479 9.68 -13.56 1.65
N GLN A 480 8.70 -14.06 0.91
CA GLN A 480 8.58 -13.83 -0.53
C GLN A 480 8.16 -12.36 -0.74
N ASP A 481 9.09 -11.50 -1.16
CA ASP A 481 8.86 -10.05 -1.15
C ASP A 481 7.71 -9.63 -2.07
N SER A 482 7.53 -10.34 -3.19
CA SER A 482 6.43 -10.12 -4.13
C SER A 482 5.08 -10.43 -3.49
N LEU A 483 4.95 -11.52 -2.72
CA LEU A 483 3.69 -11.86 -2.04
C LEU A 483 3.38 -10.95 -0.85
N LEU A 484 4.38 -10.25 -0.29
CA LEU A 484 4.15 -9.12 0.61
C LEU A 484 3.84 -7.80 -0.11
N ALA A 485 4.18 -7.66 -1.39
CA ALA A 485 3.91 -6.47 -2.19
C ALA A 485 2.52 -6.50 -2.87
N ILE A 486 2.06 -7.66 -3.34
CA ILE A 486 0.79 -7.81 -4.08
C ILE A 486 -0.41 -7.27 -3.28
N PRO A 487 -0.59 -7.57 -1.98
CA PRO A 487 -1.73 -7.06 -1.23
C PRO A 487 -1.66 -5.54 -1.05
N LEU A 488 -0.44 -4.96 -0.97
CA LEU A 488 -0.24 -3.50 -0.93
C LEU A 488 -0.62 -2.84 -2.26
N ILE A 489 -0.27 -3.45 -3.40
CA ILE A 489 -0.71 -2.99 -4.74
C ILE A 489 -2.24 -2.95 -4.82
N ILE A 490 -2.90 -4.00 -4.33
CA ILE A 490 -4.37 -4.11 -4.32
C ILE A 490 -4.99 -3.06 -3.38
N ASP A 491 -4.48 -2.91 -2.15
CA ASP A 491 -4.92 -1.89 -1.19
C ASP A 491 -4.76 -0.47 -1.76
N LEU A 492 -3.60 -0.16 -2.35
CA LEU A 492 -3.28 1.12 -2.98
C LEU A 492 -4.27 1.47 -4.09
N VAL A 493 -4.58 0.54 -4.97
CA VAL A 493 -5.49 0.75 -6.11
C VAL A 493 -6.94 0.91 -5.65
N ILE A 494 -7.42 0.10 -4.71
CA ILE A 494 -8.82 0.19 -4.24
C ILE A 494 -9.05 1.48 -3.43
N ILE A 495 -8.12 1.84 -2.54
CA ILE A 495 -8.23 3.09 -1.77
C ILE A 495 -8.10 4.30 -2.70
N THR A 496 -7.21 4.27 -3.69
CA THR A 496 -7.10 5.34 -4.71
C THR A 496 -8.38 5.48 -5.52
N GLU A 497 -9.01 4.38 -5.94
CA GLU A 497 -10.30 4.44 -6.65
C GLU A 497 -11.38 5.10 -5.78
N LEU A 498 -11.58 4.61 -4.56
CA LEU A 498 -12.56 5.19 -3.62
C LEU A 498 -12.31 6.68 -3.40
N LEU A 499 -11.05 7.08 -3.24
CA LEU A 499 -10.66 8.48 -3.09
C LEU A 499 -10.98 9.35 -4.32
N THR A 500 -11.06 8.77 -5.53
CA THR A 500 -11.56 9.47 -6.72
C THR A 500 -13.09 9.67 -6.74
N ARG A 501 -13.83 9.03 -5.83
CA ARG A 501 -15.30 9.19 -5.64
C ARG A 501 -15.68 10.12 -4.48
N VAL A 502 -14.69 10.61 -3.71
CA VAL A 502 -14.92 11.49 -2.56
C VAL A 502 -14.75 12.95 -2.95
N GLN A 503 -15.82 13.71 -2.77
CA GLN A 503 -15.80 15.17 -2.71
C GLN A 503 -16.08 15.63 -1.28
N TYR A 504 -15.70 16.86 -0.95
CA TYR A 504 -16.03 17.47 0.34
C TYR A 504 -16.29 18.97 0.21
N ARG A 505 -17.04 19.53 1.17
CA ARG A 505 -17.12 20.98 1.40
C ARG A 505 -17.04 21.31 2.89
N LYS A 506 -16.81 22.58 3.20
CA LYS A 506 -16.80 23.13 4.56
C LYS A 506 -17.98 24.09 4.68
N PRO A 507 -19.12 23.66 5.26
CA PRO A 507 -20.29 24.53 5.40
C PRO A 507 -19.93 25.83 6.14
N SER A 508 -20.23 26.98 5.51
CA SER A 508 -19.97 28.30 6.10
C SER A 508 -21.02 29.31 5.65
N GLY A 509 -21.99 29.57 6.53
CA GLY A 509 -23.20 30.32 6.19
C GLY A 509 -24.26 29.45 5.51
N ASN A 510 -25.16 30.09 4.76
CA ASN A 510 -26.34 29.44 4.17
C ASN A 510 -26.11 28.91 2.73
N SER A 511 -24.87 28.79 2.25
CA SER A 511 -24.65 28.21 0.92
C SER A 511 -24.95 26.71 0.94
N THR A 512 -25.89 26.31 0.09
CA THR A 512 -26.27 24.90 -0.13
C THR A 512 -25.89 24.42 -1.53
N GLU A 513 -25.29 25.29 -2.35
CA GLU A 513 -25.00 25.07 -3.77
C GLU A 513 -24.06 23.89 -4.02
N GLU A 514 -24.31 23.15 -5.10
CA GLU A 514 -23.56 21.94 -5.45
C GLU A 514 -22.14 22.24 -5.98
N SER A 515 -21.89 23.48 -6.38
CA SER A 515 -20.59 24.07 -6.74
C SER A 515 -19.58 24.14 -5.59
N ASP A 516 -20.03 24.08 -4.33
CA ASP A 516 -19.15 24.18 -3.16
C ASP A 516 -18.30 22.91 -2.92
N TYR A 517 -18.62 21.80 -3.59
CA TYR A 517 -17.91 20.52 -3.45
C TYR A 517 -16.61 20.49 -4.25
N GLN A 518 -15.49 20.36 -3.53
CA GLN A 518 -14.16 20.18 -4.12
C GLN A 518 -13.68 18.73 -4.00
N LYS A 519 -12.78 18.31 -4.90
CA LYS A 519 -12.01 17.06 -4.74
C LYS A 519 -11.15 17.13 -3.47
N ILE A 520 -10.80 15.97 -2.91
CA ILE A 520 -9.69 15.88 -1.95
C ILE A 520 -8.37 16.42 -2.57
N TYR A 521 -7.39 16.72 -1.72
CA TYR A 521 -6.09 17.24 -2.17
C TYR A 521 -5.33 16.23 -3.05
N PRO A 522 -4.64 16.66 -4.14
CA PRO A 522 -4.02 15.74 -5.12
C PRO A 522 -3.01 14.73 -4.59
N VAL A 523 -2.26 15.04 -3.52
CA VAL A 523 -1.37 14.08 -2.85
C VAL A 523 -2.18 13.19 -1.90
N LEU A 524 -2.29 11.91 -2.24
CA LEU A 524 -3.10 10.93 -1.51
C LEU A 524 -2.40 10.37 -0.27
N SER A 525 -2.18 11.20 0.75
CA SER A 525 -1.49 10.81 2.00
C SER A 525 -2.20 9.70 2.79
N LEU A 526 -3.48 9.41 2.55
CA LEU A 526 -4.17 8.24 3.11
C LEU A 526 -3.59 6.89 2.65
N LEU A 527 -2.76 6.87 1.61
CA LEU A 527 -2.05 5.67 1.14
C LEU A 527 -0.82 5.30 2.01
N SER A 528 -0.45 6.15 2.99
CA SER A 528 0.80 6.05 3.77
C SER A 528 1.05 4.69 4.43
N SER A 529 0.02 3.95 4.86
CA SER A 529 0.19 2.62 5.48
C SER A 529 0.78 1.56 4.55
N MET A 530 0.74 1.78 3.24
CA MET A 530 1.30 0.89 2.22
C MET A 530 2.65 1.37 1.67
N LEU A 531 3.18 2.52 2.14
CA LEU A 531 4.32 3.23 1.53
C LEU A 531 5.41 3.54 2.58
N LYS A 532 6.69 3.53 2.18
CA LYS A 532 7.84 3.66 3.10
C LYS A 532 8.21 5.11 3.37
N ALA A 533 8.16 5.94 2.34
CA ALA A 533 8.44 7.37 2.41
C ALA A 533 7.22 8.13 1.88
N PRO A 534 6.17 8.35 2.70
CA PRO A 534 4.90 8.87 2.19
C PRO A 534 5.03 10.29 1.68
N LEU A 535 4.60 10.51 0.43
CA LEU A 535 4.38 11.84 -0.11
C LEU A 535 3.21 12.48 0.65
N VAL A 536 3.43 13.68 1.16
CA VAL A 536 2.45 14.50 1.88
C VAL A 536 2.33 15.87 1.23
N LYS A 537 1.34 16.66 1.66
CA LYS A 537 1.18 18.04 1.18
C LYS A 537 2.43 18.87 1.54
N PRO A 538 2.98 19.69 0.63
CA PRO A 538 4.08 20.60 0.95
C PRO A 538 3.75 21.47 2.17
N GLY A 539 4.67 21.49 3.15
CA GLY A 539 4.46 22.19 4.43
C GLY A 539 3.62 21.42 5.47
N THR A 540 3.37 20.12 5.28
CA THR A 540 2.80 19.23 6.32
C THR A 540 3.81 18.16 6.72
N ASP A 541 3.75 17.71 7.98
CA ASP A 541 4.68 16.72 8.53
C ASP A 541 4.35 15.30 8.03
N VAL A 542 5.38 14.49 7.79
CA VAL A 542 5.24 13.07 7.45
C VAL A 542 4.89 12.27 8.72
N ILE A 543 4.03 11.27 8.57
CA ILE A 543 3.68 10.31 9.64
C ILE A 543 4.05 8.91 9.17
N ASN A 544 5.03 8.27 9.83
CA ASN A 544 5.44 6.91 9.52
C ASN A 544 4.82 5.85 10.44
N GLY A 545 4.35 6.27 11.63
CA GLY A 545 3.77 5.43 12.67
C GLY A 545 2.65 4.54 12.12
N ALA A 546 2.85 3.22 12.17
CA ALA A 546 1.97 2.26 11.52
C ALA A 546 0.56 2.25 12.13
N ALA A 547 0.45 2.41 13.45
CA ALA A 547 -0.83 2.52 14.14
C ALA A 547 -1.54 3.83 13.75
N ARG A 548 -0.82 4.96 13.74
CA ARG A 548 -1.36 6.28 13.34
C ARG A 548 -1.84 6.29 11.88
N GLN A 549 -1.06 5.71 10.96
CA GLN A 549 -1.43 5.58 9.55
C GLN A 549 -2.67 4.69 9.35
N ARG A 550 -2.78 3.57 10.07
CA ARG A 550 -3.96 2.70 10.00
C ARG A 550 -5.21 3.39 10.56
N ALA A 551 -5.09 4.02 11.73
CA ALA A 551 -6.18 4.78 12.33
C ALA A 551 -6.67 5.93 11.43
N ALA A 552 -5.79 6.57 10.65
CA ALA A 552 -6.20 7.58 9.68
C ALA A 552 -7.16 7.03 8.60
N ILE A 553 -6.94 5.80 8.12
CA ILE A 553 -7.88 5.12 7.20
C ILE A 553 -9.20 4.81 7.90
N ASP A 554 -9.15 4.16 9.07
CA ASP A 554 -10.37 3.77 9.80
C ASP A 554 -11.24 4.99 10.18
N HIS A 555 -10.60 6.08 10.63
CA HIS A 555 -11.28 7.32 10.96
C HIS A 555 -11.87 8.02 9.71
N PHE A 556 -11.15 8.01 8.58
CA PHE A 556 -11.63 8.62 7.35
C PHE A 556 -12.83 7.85 6.79
N LEU A 557 -12.77 6.51 6.70
CA LEU A 557 -13.89 5.68 6.26
C LEU A 557 -15.13 5.87 7.14
N ARG A 558 -14.94 6.04 8.45
CA ARG A 558 -16.03 6.31 9.41
C ARG A 558 -16.60 7.72 9.23
N ALA A 559 -15.76 8.73 8.97
CA ALA A 559 -16.22 10.09 8.66
C ALA A 559 -17.04 10.19 7.36
N LEU A 560 -16.72 9.40 6.33
CA LEU A 560 -17.47 9.33 5.07
C LEU A 560 -18.89 8.77 5.21
N ILE A 561 -19.22 8.14 6.35
CA ILE A 561 -20.59 7.70 6.71
C ILE A 561 -21.13 8.41 7.96
N GLY A 562 -20.52 9.53 8.38
CA GLY A 562 -20.99 10.39 9.46
C GLY A 562 -20.68 9.89 10.88
N LEU A 563 -19.82 8.88 11.04
CA LEU A 563 -19.41 8.36 12.34
C LEU A 563 -18.16 9.09 12.88
N GLN A 564 -18.24 9.54 14.12
CA GLN A 564 -17.11 10.10 14.87
C GLN A 564 -16.11 8.98 15.25
N PRO A 565 -14.78 9.22 15.26
CA PRO A 565 -13.77 8.25 15.68
C PRO A 565 -14.10 7.56 17.02
N LEU A 566 -13.79 6.26 17.13
CA LEU A 566 -14.04 5.51 18.37
C LEU A 566 -13.07 5.91 19.48
N THR A 567 -13.52 5.69 20.72
CA THR A 567 -12.73 5.98 21.91
C THR A 567 -12.73 4.80 22.87
N GLU A 568 -11.55 4.23 23.12
CA GLU A 568 -11.40 3.01 23.91
C GLU A 568 -11.60 3.19 25.43
N TRP A 569 -11.84 4.42 25.91
CA TRP A 569 -12.18 4.69 27.31
C TRP A 569 -13.62 4.30 27.70
N GLU A 570 -14.44 3.82 26.76
CA GLU A 570 -15.74 3.20 27.03
C GLU A 570 -15.65 2.10 28.12
N GLN A 571 -14.53 1.36 28.15
CA GLN A 571 -14.26 0.31 29.15
C GLN A 571 -14.10 0.86 30.59
N SER A 572 -13.82 2.15 30.78
CA SER A 572 -13.58 2.75 32.10
C SER A 572 -14.86 3.18 32.84
N LYS A 573 -16.04 2.75 32.37
CA LYS A 573 -17.36 3.01 32.98
C LYS A 573 -17.76 4.48 33.12
N ILE A 574 -17.17 5.39 32.34
CA ILE A 574 -17.53 6.83 32.37
C ILE A 574 -18.90 7.10 31.73
N MET A 575 -19.41 6.18 30.90
CA MET A 575 -20.74 6.27 30.26
C MET A 575 -21.73 5.17 30.74
N ALA A 576 -21.58 4.70 32.00
CA ALA A 576 -22.35 3.60 32.58
C ALA A 576 -23.23 4.05 33.76
#